data_AF-A0A2V7VJA3-F1
#
_entry.id   AF-A0A2V7VJA3-F1
#
_cell.length_a   1.000
_cell.length_b   1.000
_cell.length_c   1.000
_cell.angle_alpha   90.00
_cell.angle_beta   90.00
_cell.angle_gamma   90.00
#
_symmetry.space_group_name_H-M   'P 1'
#
loop_
_entity.id
_entity.type
_entity.pdbx_description
1 polymer ?
#
loop_
_entity_poly.entity_id
_entity_poly.type
_entity_poly.pdbx_seq_one_letter_code
_entity_poly.pdbx_strand_id
1 'polypeptide(L)'
;MNGLLVIIAALVPSAAPGPAWERRADGVVVSAQGVHVRLRVCSERILRVTAWPEGAPEPTRPSLAVVARWTPARFDVRAEDQALVLSTSQLGARVDLGSARISLADSAGRALLAEPVTGGKTFQPAAGQGEPAWEVSQHFEAPEDEGLYGLGQHQDRLLDLRGRDLDLWQHNREIVVPMLLGRRGWGLLWDNPSHMRFGFPEDVVPVPPPNLLDEAGRGGALTATYFADREMREPLGPAGRGYPSAASLPADVAAKVRAARWTGALLPEATGEYGLYSHRALNDVRLWLDNSLLINYWSLFVRADEAARLPLLAGRRYRLKIECRRGDASGPFALRWLPPRPAGRPTRLWSASAEGIDYYFIQGGSLDGVIAGYREATGRAPLLPRWAYGYWQSRERYRSQAELLEVVRQFRQRRFPLDVIVQDWRYWRDKQWGSHEFDPERFPDPKGMVDEAHRLDARVAISLWPKFDRGTTNFEQMSKAGLLYPYTLDRGIRDWLGDEFAFYDAFNPEARRLYWRQVRDAL
;
A
#
# COMPACT_ATOMS: atom_id res chain seq x y z
N MET A 1 37.21 -14.88 -75.73
CA MET A 1 36.85 -15.48 -74.44
C MET A 1 36.61 -14.36 -73.45
N ASN A 2 35.35 -14.17 -73.05
CA ASN A 2 34.87 -13.57 -71.79
C ASN A 2 33.36 -13.34 -71.96
N GLY A 3 32.57 -14.36 -71.60
CA GLY A 3 31.11 -14.26 -71.50
C GLY A 3 30.74 -13.71 -70.14
N LEU A 4 30.06 -12.57 -70.12
CA LEU A 4 29.51 -11.95 -68.91
C LEU A 4 28.15 -12.60 -68.62
N LEU A 5 28.06 -13.39 -67.55
CA LEU A 5 26.80 -13.97 -67.07
C LEU A 5 26.07 -12.90 -66.25
N VAL A 6 24.91 -12.44 -66.71
CA VAL A 6 24.00 -11.58 -65.94
C VAL A 6 23.06 -12.49 -65.15
N ILE A 7 23.23 -12.55 -63.83
CA ILE A 7 22.32 -13.22 -62.92
C ILE A 7 21.20 -12.23 -62.56
N ILE A 8 19.98 -12.49 -63.04
CA ILE A 8 18.78 -11.79 -62.60
C ILE A 8 18.32 -12.45 -61.29
N ALA A 9 18.55 -11.79 -60.16
CA ALA A 9 17.99 -12.21 -58.89
C ALA A 9 16.49 -11.90 -58.87
N ALA A 10 15.66 -12.95 -58.90
CA ALA A 10 14.23 -12.82 -58.67
C ALA A 10 14.00 -12.43 -57.20
N LEU A 11 13.46 -11.24 -56.96
CA LEU A 11 12.93 -10.87 -55.65
C LEU A 11 11.77 -11.82 -55.31
N VAL A 12 11.99 -12.69 -54.33
CA VAL A 12 10.90 -13.36 -53.63
C VAL A 12 10.17 -12.27 -52.82
N PRO A 13 8.86 -12.08 -53.00
CA PRO A 13 8.13 -11.13 -52.17
C PRO A 13 8.18 -11.63 -50.73
N SER A 14 8.74 -10.78 -49.85
CA SER A 14 8.63 -10.95 -48.41
C SER A 14 7.15 -11.09 -48.07
N ALA A 15 6.76 -12.23 -47.51
CA ALA A 15 5.41 -12.41 -46.98
C ALA A 15 5.14 -11.26 -46.00
N ALA A 16 4.01 -10.57 -46.15
CA ALA A 16 3.55 -9.60 -45.18
C ALA A 16 3.53 -10.28 -43.79
N PRO A 17 4.04 -9.64 -42.72
CA PRO A 17 3.96 -10.24 -41.40
C PRO A 17 2.50 -10.55 -41.10
N GLY A 18 2.21 -11.80 -40.77
CA GLY A 18 0.87 -12.27 -40.42
C GLY A 18 0.28 -11.47 -39.26
N PRO A 19 -1.01 -11.62 -38.97
CA PRO A 19 -1.67 -10.83 -37.93
C PRO A 19 -0.90 -10.98 -36.61
N ALA A 20 -0.60 -9.85 -35.97
CA ALA A 20 0.19 -9.76 -34.74
C ALA A 20 -0.62 -10.20 -33.51
N TRP A 21 -1.29 -11.35 -33.61
CA TRP A 21 -2.07 -11.94 -32.54
C TRP A 21 -2.22 -13.47 -32.65
N GLU A 22 -2.47 -14.11 -31.52
CA GLU A 22 -2.66 -15.56 -31.39
C GLU A 22 -3.93 -15.86 -30.57
N ARG A 23 -4.75 -16.81 -31.03
CA ARG A 23 -5.84 -17.36 -30.21
C ARG A 23 -5.32 -18.43 -29.26
N ARG A 24 -5.68 -18.32 -27.99
CA ARG A 24 -5.43 -19.35 -26.96
C ARG A 24 -6.75 -20.03 -26.59
N ALA A 25 -6.66 -21.18 -25.90
CA ALA A 25 -7.84 -21.89 -25.41
C ALA A 25 -8.67 -21.04 -24.42
N ASP A 26 -8.04 -20.10 -23.73
CA ASP A 26 -8.65 -19.25 -22.70
C ASP A 26 -8.63 -17.76 -23.04
N GLY A 27 -8.38 -17.40 -24.31
CA GLY A 27 -8.42 -15.99 -24.73
C GLY A 27 -7.55 -15.69 -25.94
N VAL A 28 -6.87 -14.55 -25.93
CA VAL A 28 -6.01 -14.07 -27.03
C VAL A 28 -4.72 -13.44 -26.51
N VAL A 29 -3.69 -13.44 -27.34
CA VAL A 29 -2.46 -12.66 -27.18
C VAL A 29 -2.32 -11.73 -28.37
N VAL A 30 -2.01 -10.46 -28.16
CA VAL A 30 -1.72 -9.46 -29.19
C VAL A 30 -0.34 -8.87 -28.94
N SER A 31 0.41 -8.65 -30.01
CA SER A 31 1.75 -8.06 -29.96
C SER A 31 1.77 -6.78 -30.79
N ALA A 32 2.08 -5.64 -30.17
CA ALA A 32 2.25 -4.39 -30.90
C ALA A 32 3.16 -3.43 -30.12
N GLN A 33 3.90 -2.59 -30.84
CA GLN A 33 4.76 -1.54 -30.26
C GLN A 33 5.72 -2.05 -29.17
N GLY A 34 6.30 -3.24 -29.36
CA GLY A 34 7.25 -3.82 -28.41
C GLY A 34 6.62 -4.34 -27.11
N VAL A 35 5.30 -4.59 -27.11
CA VAL A 35 4.56 -5.11 -25.95
C VAL A 35 3.70 -6.29 -26.38
N HIS A 36 3.71 -7.34 -25.57
CA HIS A 36 2.73 -8.42 -25.62
C HIS A 36 1.59 -8.14 -24.64
N VAL A 37 0.36 -8.38 -25.05
CA VAL A 37 -0.85 -8.26 -24.23
C VAL A 37 -1.65 -9.55 -24.32
N ARG A 38 -1.87 -10.21 -23.20
CA ARG A 38 -2.76 -11.36 -23.07
C ARG A 38 -4.07 -10.94 -22.42
N LEU A 39 -5.17 -11.24 -23.10
CA LEU A 39 -6.52 -11.17 -22.55
C LEU A 39 -6.99 -12.60 -22.26
N ARG A 40 -7.05 -12.99 -20.99
CA ARG A 40 -7.49 -14.32 -20.55
C ARG A 40 -8.87 -14.25 -19.90
N VAL A 41 -9.83 -15.00 -20.43
CA VAL A 41 -11.17 -15.13 -19.88
C VAL A 41 -11.14 -16.09 -18.69
N CYS A 42 -11.31 -15.54 -17.49
CA CYS A 42 -11.33 -16.30 -16.24
C CYS A 42 -12.74 -16.81 -15.92
N SER A 43 -13.75 -15.99 -16.16
CA SER A 43 -15.16 -16.35 -16.11
C SER A 43 -15.98 -15.45 -17.04
N GLU A 44 -17.30 -15.65 -17.11
CA GLU A 44 -18.19 -14.80 -17.91
C GLU A 44 -18.05 -13.30 -17.54
N ARG A 45 -17.59 -12.96 -16.32
CA ARG A 45 -17.48 -11.58 -15.83
C ARG A 45 -16.08 -11.14 -15.42
N ILE A 46 -15.08 -12.01 -15.55
CA ILE A 46 -13.69 -11.72 -15.13
C ILE A 46 -12.74 -11.94 -16.30
N LEU A 47 -11.97 -10.91 -16.60
CA LEU A 47 -10.90 -10.94 -17.59
C LEU A 47 -9.56 -10.64 -16.90
N ARG A 48 -8.60 -11.56 -16.97
CA ARG A 48 -7.21 -11.27 -16.59
C ARG A 48 -6.50 -10.65 -17.77
N VAL A 49 -5.84 -9.54 -17.53
CA VAL A 49 -4.99 -8.86 -18.49
C VAL A 49 -3.56 -8.92 -17.99
N THR A 50 -2.69 -9.48 -18.82
CA THR A 50 -1.25 -9.51 -18.56
C THR A 50 -0.54 -8.82 -19.72
N ALA A 51 0.39 -7.90 -19.43
CA ALA A 51 1.19 -7.25 -20.45
C ALA A 51 2.66 -7.21 -20.08
N TRP A 52 3.55 -7.47 -21.04
CA TRP A 52 4.99 -7.53 -20.81
C TRP A 52 5.78 -7.06 -22.05
N PRO A 53 7.02 -6.58 -21.88
CA PRO A 53 7.85 -6.15 -23.00
C PRO A 53 8.17 -7.30 -23.97
N GLU A 54 8.26 -6.99 -25.26
CA GLU A 54 8.76 -7.92 -26.26
C GLU A 54 10.20 -8.33 -25.95
N GLY A 55 10.50 -9.63 -26.07
CA GLY A 55 11.79 -10.20 -25.66
C GLY A 55 11.89 -10.57 -24.18
N ALA A 56 10.94 -10.17 -23.32
CA ALA A 56 10.81 -10.71 -21.98
C ALA A 56 9.95 -12.00 -21.98
N PRO A 57 10.20 -12.95 -21.06
CA PRO A 57 9.33 -14.11 -20.91
C PRO A 57 7.92 -13.68 -20.45
N GLU A 58 6.90 -14.43 -20.87
CA GLU A 58 5.54 -14.22 -20.37
C GLU A 58 5.51 -14.39 -18.85
N PRO A 59 4.88 -13.46 -18.10
CA PRO A 59 4.75 -13.57 -16.65
C PRO A 59 4.08 -14.88 -16.25
N THR A 60 4.71 -15.62 -15.34
CA THR A 60 4.26 -16.96 -14.93
C THR A 60 4.08 -17.10 -13.43
N ARG A 61 4.48 -16.10 -12.65
CA ARG A 61 4.37 -16.13 -11.20
C ARG A 61 2.91 -16.36 -10.76
N PRO A 62 2.66 -17.34 -9.88
CA PRO A 62 1.33 -17.53 -9.33
C PRO A 62 0.93 -16.33 -8.47
N SER A 63 -0.34 -15.94 -8.57
CA SER A 63 -0.92 -14.92 -7.70
C SER A 63 -0.89 -15.36 -6.23
N LEU A 64 -0.62 -14.41 -5.33
CA LEU A 64 -0.79 -14.61 -3.89
C LEU A 64 -2.24 -14.34 -3.45
N ALA A 65 -3.02 -13.61 -4.24
CA ALA A 65 -4.38 -13.19 -3.91
C ALA A 65 -5.45 -14.04 -4.60
N VAL A 66 -5.26 -14.38 -5.88
CA VAL A 66 -6.22 -15.14 -6.68
C VAL A 66 -6.03 -16.64 -6.47
N VAL A 67 -7.00 -17.26 -5.80
CA VAL A 67 -7.02 -18.70 -5.48
C VAL A 67 -8.03 -19.49 -6.30
N ALA A 68 -8.80 -18.80 -7.16
CA ALA A 68 -9.81 -19.41 -8.00
C ALA A 68 -9.23 -20.46 -8.95
N ARG A 69 -9.97 -21.57 -9.09
CA ARG A 69 -9.76 -22.55 -10.15
C ARG A 69 -10.79 -22.28 -11.23
N TRP A 70 -10.35 -21.60 -12.29
CA TRP A 70 -11.21 -21.18 -13.39
C TRP A 70 -11.73 -22.39 -14.18
N THR A 71 -13.04 -22.49 -14.31
CA THR A 71 -13.68 -23.35 -15.33
C THR A 71 -13.67 -22.62 -16.67
N PRO A 72 -13.45 -23.32 -17.80
CA PRO A 72 -13.51 -22.69 -19.12
C PRO A 72 -14.84 -21.97 -19.34
N ALA A 73 -14.78 -20.66 -19.57
CA ALA A 73 -15.93 -19.83 -19.90
C ALA A 73 -16.14 -19.78 -21.42
N ARG A 74 -17.37 -19.51 -21.86
CA ARG A 74 -17.63 -19.31 -23.29
C ARG A 74 -17.24 -17.88 -23.67
N PHE A 75 -16.51 -17.75 -24.77
CA PHE A 75 -16.17 -16.46 -25.31
C PHE A 75 -16.07 -16.52 -26.84
N ASP A 76 -16.43 -15.41 -27.46
CA ASP A 76 -16.26 -15.19 -28.89
C ASP A 76 -15.09 -14.23 -29.12
N VAL A 77 -14.37 -14.44 -30.22
CA VAL A 77 -13.35 -13.52 -30.73
C VAL A 77 -13.74 -13.14 -32.14
N ARG A 78 -13.89 -11.84 -32.39
CA ARG A 78 -14.17 -11.28 -33.71
C ARG A 78 -12.99 -10.39 -34.11
N ALA A 79 -12.43 -10.68 -35.28
CA ALA A 79 -11.47 -9.79 -35.90
C ALA A 79 -12.20 -8.67 -36.65
N GLU A 80 -11.72 -7.45 -36.46
CA GLU A 80 -12.07 -6.27 -37.24
C GLU A 80 -10.79 -5.74 -37.91
N ASP A 81 -10.93 -4.78 -38.82
CA ASP A 81 -9.81 -4.31 -39.66
C ASP A 81 -8.57 -3.84 -38.88
N GLN A 82 -8.75 -3.26 -37.69
CA GLN A 82 -7.66 -2.72 -36.85
C GLN A 82 -7.72 -3.21 -35.39
N ALA A 83 -8.60 -4.16 -35.07
CA ALA A 83 -8.80 -4.58 -33.68
C ALA A 83 -9.28 -6.02 -33.58
N LEU A 84 -9.17 -6.57 -32.38
CA LEU A 84 -9.91 -7.76 -31.97
C LEU A 84 -10.92 -7.37 -30.91
N VAL A 85 -12.12 -7.95 -31.00
CA VAL A 85 -13.14 -7.89 -29.97
C VAL A 85 -13.30 -9.27 -29.36
N LEU A 86 -12.95 -9.40 -28.09
CA LEU A 86 -13.25 -10.55 -27.25
C LEU A 86 -14.52 -10.25 -26.45
N SER A 87 -15.46 -11.19 -26.40
CA SER A 87 -16.72 -11.01 -25.68
C SER A 87 -17.18 -12.27 -24.97
N THR A 88 -17.80 -12.09 -23.82
CA THR A 88 -18.54 -13.12 -23.06
C THR A 88 -20.02 -12.72 -23.00
N SER A 89 -20.83 -13.43 -22.22
CA SER A 89 -22.21 -13.00 -21.94
C SER A 89 -22.34 -11.72 -21.09
N GLN A 90 -21.29 -11.30 -20.36
CA GLN A 90 -21.34 -10.15 -19.42
C GLN A 90 -20.32 -9.05 -19.71
N LEU A 91 -19.22 -9.31 -20.42
CA LEU A 91 -18.19 -8.30 -20.72
C LEU A 91 -17.71 -8.35 -22.17
N GLY A 92 -17.23 -7.20 -22.64
CA GLY A 92 -16.52 -7.04 -23.90
C GLY A 92 -15.18 -6.37 -23.70
N ALA A 93 -14.15 -6.85 -24.40
CA ALA A 93 -12.82 -6.27 -24.45
C ALA A 93 -12.39 -6.08 -25.91
N ARG A 94 -12.06 -4.84 -26.27
CA ARG A 94 -11.46 -4.50 -27.56
C ARG A 94 -9.96 -4.29 -27.37
N VAL A 95 -9.14 -4.90 -28.20
CA VAL A 95 -7.70 -4.66 -28.27
C VAL A 95 -7.32 -4.20 -29.68
N ASP A 96 -6.67 -3.04 -29.76
CA ASP A 96 -6.18 -2.48 -31.01
C ASP A 96 -4.92 -3.23 -31.48
N LEU A 97 -4.89 -3.63 -32.76
CA LEU A 97 -3.80 -4.44 -33.33
C LEU A 97 -2.52 -3.63 -33.61
N GLY A 98 -2.62 -2.30 -33.77
CA GLY A 98 -1.48 -1.43 -34.03
C GLY A 98 -0.80 -0.86 -32.79
N SER A 99 -1.52 -0.80 -31.66
CA SER A 99 -1.07 -0.17 -30.42
C SER A 99 -1.18 -1.05 -29.17
N ALA A 100 -1.82 -2.21 -29.26
CA ALA A 100 -2.16 -3.07 -28.11
C ALA A 100 -2.95 -2.32 -27.01
N ARG A 101 -3.66 -1.26 -27.41
CA ARG A 101 -4.55 -0.49 -26.54
C ARG A 101 -5.79 -1.30 -26.20
N ILE A 102 -6.16 -1.32 -24.93
CA ILE A 102 -7.33 -2.07 -24.43
C ILE A 102 -8.49 -1.10 -24.13
N SER A 103 -9.70 -1.50 -24.48
CA SER A 103 -10.96 -0.84 -24.07
C SER A 103 -11.95 -1.88 -23.58
N LEU A 104 -12.57 -1.62 -22.44
CA LEU A 104 -13.46 -2.52 -21.73
C LEU A 104 -14.87 -1.93 -21.68
N ALA A 105 -15.85 -2.78 -21.98
CA ALA A 105 -17.26 -2.43 -22.01
C ALA A 105 -18.10 -3.53 -21.34
N ASP A 106 -19.32 -3.17 -20.94
CA ASP A 106 -20.32 -4.18 -20.57
C ASP A 106 -20.91 -4.87 -21.81
N SER A 107 -21.75 -5.88 -21.59
CA SER A 107 -22.43 -6.62 -22.66
C SER A 107 -23.42 -5.77 -23.48
N ALA A 108 -23.78 -4.56 -23.02
CA ALA A 108 -24.58 -3.61 -23.78
C ALA A 108 -23.71 -2.64 -24.62
N GLY A 109 -22.38 -2.79 -24.59
CA GLY A 109 -21.44 -1.95 -25.32
C GLY A 109 -21.15 -0.60 -24.67
N ARG A 110 -21.63 -0.37 -23.43
CA ARG A 110 -21.32 0.87 -22.70
C ARG A 110 -19.87 0.81 -22.21
N ALA A 111 -19.10 1.82 -22.57
CA ALA A 111 -17.70 1.95 -22.16
C ALA A 111 -17.58 2.07 -20.63
N LEU A 112 -16.69 1.26 -20.05
CA LEU A 112 -16.42 1.22 -18.61
C LEU A 112 -15.04 1.78 -18.30
N LEU A 113 -14.01 1.26 -18.96
CA LEU A 113 -12.62 1.61 -18.73
C LEU A 113 -11.84 1.47 -20.03
N ALA A 114 -10.97 2.43 -20.36
CA ALA A 114 -10.12 2.31 -21.53
C ALA A 114 -8.73 2.84 -21.24
N GLU A 115 -7.74 2.38 -21.99
CA GLU A 115 -6.42 2.97 -21.97
C GLU A 115 -6.39 4.23 -22.85
N PRO A 116 -5.50 5.20 -22.56
CA PRO A 116 -5.31 6.37 -23.41
C PRO A 116 -4.90 5.98 -24.84
N VAL A 117 -5.34 6.76 -25.81
CA VAL A 117 -4.89 6.61 -27.21
C VAL A 117 -3.39 6.87 -27.39
N THR A 118 -2.79 7.62 -26.46
CA THR A 118 -1.34 7.90 -26.42
C THR A 118 -0.51 6.79 -25.79
N GLY A 119 -1.14 5.70 -25.34
CA GLY A 119 -0.49 4.60 -24.64
C GLY A 119 -0.69 4.68 -23.12
N GLY A 120 -1.07 3.54 -22.52
CA GLY A 120 -1.33 3.44 -21.08
C GLY A 120 -0.26 2.68 -20.29
N LYS A 121 0.67 1.99 -20.96
CA LYS A 121 1.58 1.03 -20.36
C LYS A 121 3.00 1.56 -20.32
N THR A 122 3.70 1.41 -19.20
CA THR A 122 5.14 1.68 -19.12
C THR A 122 5.86 0.55 -18.40
N PHE A 123 7.06 0.24 -18.88
CA PHE A 123 7.97 -0.73 -18.29
C PHE A 123 9.35 -0.09 -18.18
N GLN A 124 9.92 -0.05 -16.97
CA GLN A 124 11.30 0.37 -16.74
C GLN A 124 12.04 -0.75 -16.02
N PRO A 125 13.29 -1.10 -16.41
CA PRO A 125 14.04 -2.13 -15.71
C PRO A 125 14.17 -1.82 -14.21
N ALA A 126 13.86 -2.80 -13.36
CA ALA A 126 13.96 -2.72 -11.90
C ALA A 126 14.98 -3.71 -11.35
N ALA A 127 15.42 -3.49 -10.10
CA ALA A 127 16.25 -4.45 -9.39
C ALA A 127 15.41 -5.67 -8.96
N GLY A 128 15.66 -6.84 -9.56
CA GLY A 128 14.93 -8.09 -9.28
C GLY A 128 15.69 -9.15 -8.49
N GLN A 129 16.71 -8.76 -7.70
CA GLN A 129 17.57 -9.69 -6.93
C GLN A 129 18.13 -10.88 -7.75
N GLY A 130 18.44 -10.65 -9.03
CA GLY A 130 18.95 -11.68 -9.94
C GLY A 130 17.92 -12.20 -10.96
N GLU A 131 16.65 -11.82 -10.82
CA GLU A 131 15.59 -12.08 -11.80
C GLU A 131 15.28 -10.83 -12.65
N PRO A 132 14.83 -10.98 -13.91
CA PRO A 132 14.28 -9.87 -14.67
C PRO A 132 13.06 -9.29 -13.95
N ALA A 133 13.09 -7.99 -13.66
CA ALA A 133 12.00 -7.27 -13.04
C ALA A 133 11.81 -5.90 -13.69
N TRP A 134 10.57 -5.40 -13.64
CA TRP A 134 10.18 -4.12 -14.19
C TRP A 134 9.44 -3.29 -13.14
N GLU A 135 9.73 -2.00 -13.09
CA GLU A 135 8.77 -1.02 -12.62
C GLU A 135 7.69 -0.89 -13.69
N VAL A 136 6.44 -1.07 -13.29
CA VAL A 136 5.31 -1.09 -14.23
C VAL A 136 4.31 -0.01 -13.90
N SER A 137 3.73 0.62 -14.91
CA SER A 137 2.57 1.50 -14.74
C SER A 137 1.52 1.23 -15.79
N GLN A 138 0.26 1.31 -15.37
CA GLN A 138 -0.90 1.23 -16.21
C GLN A 138 -1.79 2.45 -15.96
N HIS A 139 -2.07 3.22 -17.01
CA HIS A 139 -3.00 4.34 -17.01
C HIS A 139 -4.30 3.94 -17.71
N PHE A 140 -5.41 4.38 -17.13
CA PHE A 140 -6.73 4.30 -17.71
C PHE A 140 -7.42 5.67 -17.74
N GLU A 141 -8.20 5.87 -18.78
CA GLU A 141 -9.19 6.93 -18.89
C GLU A 141 -10.52 6.40 -18.34
N ALA A 142 -10.99 7.06 -17.29
CA ALA A 142 -12.33 6.90 -16.77
C ALA A 142 -13.16 8.14 -17.13
N PRO A 143 -14.48 7.98 -17.35
CA PRO A 143 -15.39 9.12 -17.53
C PRO A 143 -15.24 10.19 -16.44
N GLU A 144 -15.47 11.46 -16.76
CA GLU A 144 -15.24 12.56 -15.82
C GLU A 144 -16.09 12.46 -14.54
N ASP A 145 -17.30 11.89 -14.65
CA ASP A 145 -18.26 11.68 -13.56
C ASP A 145 -18.11 10.32 -12.86
N GLU A 146 -17.04 9.56 -13.16
CA GLU A 146 -16.75 8.30 -12.48
C GLU A 146 -16.25 8.54 -11.06
N GLY A 147 -16.82 7.81 -10.10
CA GLY A 147 -16.32 7.75 -8.73
C GLY A 147 -15.44 6.51 -8.55
N LEU A 148 -14.31 6.66 -7.85
CA LEU A 148 -13.35 5.59 -7.63
C LEU A 148 -13.21 5.27 -6.14
N TYR A 149 -13.23 4.00 -5.77
CA TYR A 149 -13.23 3.54 -4.38
C TYR A 149 -12.33 2.32 -4.19
N GLY A 150 -12.02 1.97 -2.93
CA GLY A 150 -11.30 0.74 -2.59
C GLY A 150 -9.85 1.01 -2.21
N LEU A 151 -8.94 0.19 -2.74
CA LEU A 151 -7.48 0.17 -2.46
C LEU A 151 -7.07 -0.17 -1.02
N GLY A 152 -8.04 -0.27 -0.10
CA GLY A 152 -7.86 -0.86 1.22
C GLY A 152 -8.33 0.08 2.33
N GLN A 153 -7.56 0.14 3.41
CA GLN A 153 -7.78 1.02 4.56
C GLN A 153 -6.68 2.08 4.60
N HIS A 154 -7.07 3.34 4.44
CA HIS A 154 -6.17 4.50 4.43
C HIS A 154 -6.57 5.55 5.47
N GLN A 155 -5.60 6.32 5.97
CA GLN A 155 -5.85 7.33 7.01
C GLN A 155 -6.17 8.74 6.46
N ASP A 156 -6.20 8.91 5.14
CA ASP A 156 -6.36 10.20 4.46
C ASP A 156 -7.79 10.76 4.44
N ARG A 157 -8.76 10.07 5.07
CA ARG A 157 -10.20 10.43 5.10
C ARG A 157 -10.83 10.56 3.70
N LEU A 158 -10.34 9.74 2.77
CA LEU A 158 -10.81 9.72 1.39
C LEU A 158 -11.88 8.65 1.23
N LEU A 159 -12.97 9.02 0.56
CA LEU A 159 -13.94 8.06 0.05
C LEU A 159 -13.79 7.92 -1.46
N ASP A 160 -13.93 9.04 -2.19
CA ASP A 160 -13.66 9.09 -3.63
C ASP A 160 -12.18 9.37 -3.89
N LEU A 161 -11.55 8.44 -4.60
CA LEU A 161 -10.15 8.45 -4.97
C LEU A 161 -9.89 9.23 -6.26
N ARG A 162 -10.92 9.70 -6.96
CA ARG A 162 -10.78 10.47 -8.20
C ARG A 162 -9.89 11.71 -8.00
N GLY A 163 -8.78 11.78 -8.75
CA GLY A 163 -7.81 12.89 -8.66
C GLY A 163 -6.97 12.91 -7.38
N ARG A 164 -7.02 11.82 -6.60
CA ARG A 164 -6.19 11.61 -5.41
C ARG A 164 -5.00 10.72 -5.76
N ASP A 165 -4.01 10.80 -4.89
CA ASP A 165 -2.80 9.99 -4.98
C ASP A 165 -2.67 9.21 -3.70
N LEU A 166 -2.33 7.94 -3.81
CA LEU A 166 -2.10 7.06 -2.66
C LEU A 166 -0.77 6.35 -2.82
N ASP A 167 0.02 6.38 -1.76
CA ASP A 167 1.22 5.57 -1.62
C ASP A 167 0.82 4.25 -0.94
N LEU A 168 0.91 3.14 -1.68
CA LEU A 168 0.29 1.88 -1.30
C LEU A 168 1.37 0.89 -0.84
N TRP A 169 1.62 0.89 0.47
CA TRP A 169 2.46 -0.10 1.15
C TRP A 169 1.90 -0.43 2.54
N GLN A 170 2.21 -1.62 3.05
CA GLN A 170 1.69 -2.08 4.34
C GLN A 170 2.40 -1.37 5.49
N HIS A 171 1.64 -0.75 6.39
CA HIS A 171 2.17 -0.10 7.58
C HIS A 171 1.15 -0.17 8.73
N ASN A 172 1.57 0.09 9.96
CA ASN A 172 0.60 0.22 11.05
C ASN A 172 -0.46 1.30 10.69
N ARG A 173 -1.73 0.93 10.75
CA ARG A 173 -2.95 1.67 10.33
C ARG A 173 -3.22 1.79 8.82
N GLU A 174 -2.30 1.35 7.96
CA GLU A 174 -2.46 1.30 6.50
C GLU A 174 -2.56 -0.17 6.06
N ILE A 175 -3.67 -0.54 5.43
CA ILE A 175 -3.85 -1.89 4.88
C ILE A 175 -4.13 -1.76 3.40
N VAL A 176 -3.20 -2.19 2.56
CA VAL A 176 -3.39 -2.15 1.11
C VAL A 176 -4.08 -3.43 0.67
N VAL A 177 -5.22 -3.25 -0.01
CA VAL A 177 -5.91 -4.30 -0.77
C VAL A 177 -6.09 -3.74 -2.17
N PRO A 178 -5.32 -4.17 -3.18
CA PRO A 178 -5.21 -3.49 -4.49
C PRO A 178 -6.41 -3.74 -5.41
N MET A 179 -7.62 -3.59 -4.87
CA MET A 179 -8.89 -3.70 -5.56
C MET A 179 -9.48 -2.29 -5.73
N LEU A 180 -9.51 -1.81 -6.97
CA LEU A 180 -10.14 -0.55 -7.36
C LEU A 180 -11.59 -0.82 -7.80
N LEU A 181 -12.53 0.04 -7.41
CA LEU A 181 -13.94 -0.06 -7.78
C LEU A 181 -14.39 1.23 -8.46
N GLY A 182 -15.08 1.10 -9.60
CA GLY A 182 -15.77 2.19 -10.27
C GLY A 182 -17.27 2.22 -9.93
N ARG A 183 -17.83 3.42 -9.75
CA ARG A 183 -19.26 3.64 -9.47
C ARG A 183 -20.16 2.97 -10.51
N ARG A 184 -19.71 2.87 -11.77
CA ARG A 184 -20.44 2.21 -12.87
C ARG A 184 -20.48 0.67 -12.79
N GLY A 185 -20.02 0.05 -11.68
CA GLY A 185 -20.17 -1.39 -11.45
C GLY A 185 -19.08 -2.22 -12.14
N TRP A 186 -17.87 -1.69 -12.22
CA TRP A 186 -16.67 -2.42 -12.62
C TRP A 186 -15.62 -2.38 -11.51
N GLY A 187 -14.71 -3.34 -11.50
CA GLY A 187 -13.57 -3.35 -10.60
C GLY A 187 -12.30 -3.84 -11.28
N LEU A 188 -11.18 -3.53 -10.66
CA LEU A 188 -9.85 -3.89 -11.13
C LEU A 188 -9.02 -4.36 -9.93
N LEU A 189 -8.71 -5.65 -9.87
CA LEU A 189 -7.73 -6.20 -8.94
C LEU A 189 -6.35 -6.11 -9.58
N TRP A 190 -5.50 -5.25 -9.06
CA TRP A 190 -4.12 -5.11 -9.49
C TRP A 190 -3.26 -6.15 -8.77
N ASP A 191 -2.80 -7.17 -9.49
CA ASP A 191 -2.19 -8.37 -8.90
C ASP A 191 -0.68 -8.20 -8.75
N ASN A 192 -0.27 -7.33 -7.83
CA ASN A 192 1.13 -7.08 -7.53
C ASN A 192 1.35 -6.88 -6.02
N PRO A 193 2.28 -7.62 -5.38
CA PRO A 193 2.53 -7.52 -3.94
C PRO A 193 3.63 -6.52 -3.55
N SER A 194 4.30 -5.90 -4.53
CA SER A 194 5.34 -4.91 -4.27
C SER A 194 4.74 -3.58 -3.78
N HIS A 195 5.60 -2.61 -3.50
CA HIS A 195 5.18 -1.24 -3.26
C HIS A 195 4.44 -0.70 -4.49
N MET A 196 3.25 -0.16 -4.28
CA MET A 196 2.37 0.35 -5.32
C MET A 196 2.08 1.84 -5.14
N ARG A 197 1.59 2.49 -6.20
CA ARG A 197 1.01 3.84 -6.14
C ARG A 197 -0.27 3.90 -6.96
N PHE A 198 -1.22 4.71 -6.51
CA PHE A 198 -2.40 5.11 -7.29
C PHE A 198 -2.36 6.61 -7.56
N GLY A 199 -2.80 7.01 -8.76
CA GLY A 199 -2.77 8.39 -9.22
C GLY A 199 -1.45 8.71 -9.90
N PHE A 200 -0.86 9.84 -9.57
CA PHE A 200 0.45 10.23 -10.11
C PHE A 200 1.59 9.48 -9.40
N PRO A 201 2.56 8.92 -10.14
CA PRO A 201 3.64 8.11 -9.56
C PRO A 201 4.72 8.95 -8.87
N GLU A 202 4.75 10.28 -9.05
CA GLU A 202 5.79 11.15 -8.54
C GLU A 202 5.75 11.29 -7.00
N ASP A 203 6.93 11.31 -6.40
CA ASP A 203 7.08 11.53 -4.96
C ASP A 203 6.76 12.98 -4.55
N VAL A 204 6.25 13.14 -3.33
CA VAL A 204 6.30 14.44 -2.64
C VAL A 204 7.77 14.82 -2.42
N VAL A 205 8.15 16.05 -2.76
CA VAL A 205 9.56 16.49 -2.72
C VAL A 205 9.79 17.48 -1.58
N PRO A 206 11.01 17.57 -1.02
CA PRO A 206 11.34 18.67 -0.11
C PRO A 206 11.07 20.00 -0.80
N VAL A 207 10.57 20.98 -0.05
CA VAL A 207 10.43 22.35 -0.59
C VAL A 207 11.83 22.85 -0.93
N PRO A 208 12.14 23.27 -2.18
CA PRO A 208 13.47 23.70 -2.52
C PRO A 208 13.88 24.91 -1.65
N PRO A 209 15.12 24.98 -1.14
CA PRO A 209 15.54 26.05 -0.24
C PRO A 209 15.25 27.49 -0.73
N PRO A 210 15.43 27.84 -2.02
CA PRO A 210 15.11 29.19 -2.51
C PRO A 210 13.65 29.61 -2.34
N ASN A 211 12.74 28.64 -2.24
CA ASN A 211 11.30 28.87 -2.07
C ASN A 211 10.90 29.10 -0.60
N LEU A 212 11.86 29.04 0.33
CA LEU A 212 11.69 29.36 1.74
C LEU A 212 12.42 30.65 2.07
N LEU A 213 11.67 31.66 2.52
CA LEU A 213 12.19 32.95 2.93
C LEU A 213 12.07 33.09 4.45
N ASP A 214 13.13 33.55 5.11
CA ASP A 214 13.06 33.89 6.53
C ASP A 214 12.26 35.18 6.78
N GLU A 215 12.07 35.57 8.04
CA GLU A 215 11.33 36.80 8.37
C GLU A 215 11.96 38.09 7.84
N ALA A 216 13.27 38.07 7.54
CA ALA A 216 13.97 39.17 6.88
C ALA A 216 13.86 39.11 5.34
N GLY A 217 13.18 38.10 4.79
CA GLY A 217 12.98 37.91 3.35
C GLY A 217 14.15 37.25 2.62
N ARG A 218 15.13 36.67 3.33
CA ARG A 218 16.30 36.01 2.72
C ARG A 218 15.97 34.57 2.35
N GLY A 219 16.20 34.19 1.10
CA GLY A 219 15.96 32.83 0.60
C GLY A 219 16.90 31.77 1.16
N GLY A 220 16.45 30.52 1.17
CA GLY A 220 17.22 29.33 1.56
C GLY A 220 16.78 28.65 2.85
N ALA A 221 15.99 29.31 3.70
CA ALA A 221 15.59 28.81 5.02
C ALA A 221 14.46 29.65 5.61
N LEU A 222 13.81 29.14 6.66
CA LEU A 222 12.88 29.90 7.50
C LEU A 222 13.59 30.44 8.75
N THR A 223 12.99 31.40 9.43
CA THR A 223 13.36 31.74 10.82
C THR A 223 12.95 30.57 11.71
N ALA A 224 13.87 30.00 12.47
CA ALA A 224 13.67 28.83 13.31
C ALA A 224 13.91 29.14 14.80
N THR A 225 13.03 28.67 15.67
CA THR A 225 13.19 28.72 17.13
C THR A 225 12.96 27.33 17.71
N TYR A 226 13.86 26.90 18.60
CA TYR A 226 13.81 25.60 19.25
C TYR A 226 13.56 25.77 20.75
N PHE A 227 12.76 24.89 21.34
CA PHE A 227 12.28 25.02 22.72
C PHE A 227 12.62 23.80 23.56
N ALA A 228 12.91 24.04 24.84
CA ALA A 228 13.16 23.02 25.85
C ALA A 228 11.86 22.37 26.38
N ASP A 229 10.72 23.03 26.18
CA ASP A 229 9.38 22.59 26.58
C ASP A 229 8.46 22.40 25.36
N ARG A 230 7.30 21.76 25.56
CA ARG A 230 6.34 21.49 24.48
C ARG A 230 5.41 22.69 24.22
N GLU A 231 5.24 23.53 25.22
CA GLU A 231 4.37 24.71 25.22
C GLU A 231 5.03 25.91 24.50
N MET A 232 6.30 25.77 24.10
CA MET A 232 7.12 26.76 23.41
C MET A 232 7.34 28.04 24.25
N ARG A 233 7.61 27.88 25.55
CA ARG A 233 7.84 28.97 26.52
C ARG A 233 9.32 29.21 26.81
N GLU A 234 10.15 28.18 26.68
CA GLU A 234 11.57 28.17 27.04
C GLU A 234 12.45 27.99 25.79
N PRO A 235 12.82 29.08 25.09
CA PRO A 235 13.69 28.99 23.93
C PRO A 235 15.09 28.53 24.31
N LEU A 236 15.66 27.59 23.56
CA LEU A 236 17.02 27.07 23.73
C LEU A 236 18.11 28.05 23.22
N GLY A 237 17.72 29.18 22.65
CA GLY A 237 18.60 30.20 22.09
C GLY A 237 17.82 31.23 21.25
N PRO A 238 18.51 32.23 20.68
CA PRO A 238 17.89 33.18 19.77
C PRO A 238 17.37 32.49 18.50
N ALA A 239 16.39 33.10 17.85
CA ALA A 239 15.90 32.60 16.56
C ALA A 239 17.02 32.65 15.51
N GLY A 240 17.20 31.53 14.80
CA GLY A 240 18.20 31.37 13.74
C GLY A 240 17.56 31.14 12.38
N ARG A 241 18.36 30.73 11.39
CA ARG A 241 17.87 30.25 10.09
C ARG A 241 17.89 28.73 10.09
N GLY A 242 16.82 28.09 9.65
CA GLY A 242 16.74 26.63 9.62
C GLY A 242 15.75 26.12 8.58
N TYR A 243 16.07 24.97 7.99
CA TYR A 243 15.14 24.23 7.16
C TYR A 243 14.11 23.52 8.06
N PRO A 244 12.80 23.52 7.71
CA PRO A 244 11.74 22.88 8.50
C PRO A 244 11.81 21.35 8.41
N SER A 245 12.85 20.77 9.01
CA SER A 245 13.08 19.32 9.07
C SER A 245 13.79 18.93 10.37
N ALA A 246 13.39 17.78 10.93
CA ALA A 246 14.07 17.17 12.07
C ALA A 246 15.51 16.79 11.75
N ALA A 247 15.80 16.40 10.50
CA ALA A 247 17.15 16.05 10.04
C ALA A 247 18.09 17.27 9.94
N SER A 248 17.53 18.48 9.98
CA SER A 248 18.29 19.74 9.89
C SER A 248 18.52 20.40 11.26
N LEU A 249 18.15 19.73 12.36
CA LEU A 249 18.41 20.23 13.69
C LEU A 249 19.92 20.20 14.02
N PRO A 250 20.47 21.24 14.65
CA PRO A 250 21.86 21.21 15.11
C PRO A 250 22.05 20.12 16.17
N ALA A 251 23.13 19.33 16.03
CA ALA A 251 23.34 18.11 16.81
C ALA A 251 23.46 18.37 18.32
N ASP A 252 24.02 19.51 18.71
CA ASP A 252 24.24 19.96 20.09
C ASP A 252 22.94 20.32 20.83
N VAL A 253 21.89 20.73 20.09
CA VAL A 253 20.57 21.05 20.65
C VAL A 253 19.55 19.95 20.41
N ALA A 254 19.72 19.08 19.42
CA ALA A 254 18.73 18.10 18.97
C ALA A 254 18.14 17.24 20.12
N ALA A 255 18.99 16.81 21.05
CA ALA A 255 18.57 16.02 22.23
C ALA A 255 17.75 16.82 23.26
N LYS A 256 17.87 18.16 23.27
CA LYS A 256 17.16 19.07 24.18
C LYS A 256 15.86 19.59 23.58
N VAL A 257 15.72 19.57 22.25
CA VAL A 257 14.51 20.06 21.56
C VAL A 257 13.29 19.23 21.96
N ARG A 258 12.28 19.90 22.53
CA ARG A 258 10.94 19.34 22.78
C ARG A 258 9.89 19.95 21.86
N ALA A 259 10.13 21.14 21.34
CA ALA A 259 9.32 21.73 20.29
C ALA A 259 10.14 22.63 19.36
N ALA A 260 9.64 22.87 18.15
CA ALA A 260 10.25 23.75 17.16
C ALA A 260 9.18 24.59 16.46
N ARG A 261 9.51 25.86 16.20
CA ARG A 261 8.71 26.78 15.41
C ARG A 261 9.53 27.28 14.24
N TRP A 262 8.93 27.29 13.06
CA TRP A 262 9.47 27.97 11.88
C TRP A 262 8.51 29.05 11.40
N THR A 263 9.02 30.24 11.09
CA THR A 263 8.26 31.38 10.55
C THR A 263 8.98 32.02 9.37
N GLY A 264 8.21 32.61 8.45
CA GLY A 264 8.75 33.27 7.28
C GLY A 264 7.72 33.29 6.15
N ALA A 265 8.16 33.03 4.92
CA ALA A 265 7.28 32.92 3.77
C ALA A 265 7.65 31.76 2.84
N LEU A 266 6.61 31.18 2.23
CA LEU A 266 6.70 30.30 1.08
C LEU A 266 6.61 31.14 -0.20
N LEU A 267 7.48 30.84 -1.16
CA LEU A 267 7.53 31.48 -2.47
C LEU A 267 7.35 30.43 -3.58
N PRO A 268 6.13 30.23 -4.12
CA PRO A 268 5.88 29.29 -5.21
C PRO A 268 6.54 29.75 -6.50
N GLU A 269 7.02 28.78 -7.27
CA GLU A 269 7.68 28.99 -8.57
C GLU A 269 6.73 28.81 -9.75
N ALA A 270 5.61 28.11 -9.57
CA ALA A 270 4.56 27.93 -10.56
C ALA A 270 3.19 28.39 -10.00
N THR A 271 2.27 28.70 -10.91
CA THR A 271 0.87 28.95 -10.57
C THR A 271 0.07 27.66 -10.72
N GLY A 272 -0.67 27.26 -9.69
CA GLY A 272 -1.55 26.09 -9.72
C GLY A 272 -1.81 25.48 -8.35
N GLU A 273 -2.39 24.29 -8.31
CA GLU A 273 -2.64 23.56 -7.06
C GLU A 273 -1.35 22.94 -6.51
N TYR A 274 -0.93 23.37 -5.32
CA TYR A 274 0.14 22.73 -4.57
C TYR A 274 -0.45 21.83 -3.48
N GLY A 275 0.21 20.71 -3.19
CA GLY A 275 0.01 19.96 -1.94
C GLY A 275 1.13 20.28 -0.95
N LEU A 276 0.81 20.73 0.26
CA LEU A 276 1.78 20.91 1.36
C LEU A 276 1.65 19.76 2.35
N TYR A 277 2.78 19.14 2.71
CA TYR A 277 2.81 17.92 3.51
C TYR A 277 3.66 18.07 4.77
N SER A 278 3.13 17.63 5.91
CA SER A 278 3.91 17.39 7.13
C SER A 278 4.53 15.99 7.08
N HIS A 279 5.48 15.77 6.17
CA HIS A 279 5.95 14.43 5.83
C HIS A 279 6.59 13.68 7.01
N ARG A 280 6.15 12.44 7.22
CA ARG A 280 6.62 11.52 8.27
C ARG A 280 6.53 12.07 9.69
N ALA A 281 5.70 13.08 9.93
CA ALA A 281 5.52 13.68 11.25
C ALA A 281 5.08 12.65 12.28
N LEU A 282 5.83 12.53 13.37
CA LEU A 282 5.31 12.01 14.64
C LEU A 282 4.98 13.19 15.55
N ASN A 283 3.87 13.11 16.29
CA ASN A 283 3.37 14.10 17.26
C ASN A 283 2.60 15.30 16.68
N ASP A 284 2.44 16.38 17.47
CA ASP A 284 1.57 17.55 17.18
C ASP A 284 2.27 18.45 16.14
N VAL A 285 1.74 18.47 14.92
CA VAL A 285 2.18 19.37 13.85
C VAL A 285 1.04 20.30 13.47
N ARG A 286 1.37 21.59 13.40
CA ARG A 286 0.48 22.63 12.93
C ARG A 286 1.16 23.45 11.85
N LEU A 287 0.47 23.67 10.74
CA LEU A 287 0.95 24.49 9.63
C LEU A 287 -0.09 25.55 9.31
N TRP A 288 0.36 26.80 9.19
CA TRP A 288 -0.44 27.91 8.75
C TRP A 288 0.15 28.52 7.49
N LEU A 289 -0.74 28.89 6.56
CA LEU A 289 -0.41 29.72 5.40
C LEU A 289 -1.34 30.94 5.36
N ASP A 290 -0.79 32.15 5.27
CA ASP A 290 -1.54 33.42 5.32
C ASP A 290 -2.54 33.46 6.51
N ASN A 291 -2.08 33.00 7.68
CA ASN A 291 -2.83 32.85 8.94
C ASN A 291 -3.96 31.80 8.94
N SER A 292 -4.23 31.12 7.83
CA SER A 292 -5.17 29.99 7.79
C SER A 292 -4.50 28.73 8.31
N LEU A 293 -5.07 28.08 9.32
CA LEU A 293 -4.59 26.79 9.83
C LEU A 293 -4.94 25.69 8.83
N LEU A 294 -3.92 25.10 8.21
CA LEU A 294 -4.08 24.09 7.14
C LEU A 294 -3.91 22.66 7.65
N ILE A 295 -2.93 22.44 8.52
CA ILE A 295 -2.61 21.13 9.12
C ILE A 295 -2.73 21.29 10.63
N ASN A 296 -3.43 20.38 11.30
CA ASN A 296 -3.61 20.36 12.75
C ASN A 296 -3.86 18.93 13.22
N TYR A 297 -2.78 18.21 13.48
CA TYR A 297 -2.85 16.78 13.73
C TYR A 297 -1.83 16.32 14.75
N TRP A 298 -2.20 15.24 15.45
CA TRP A 298 -1.38 14.57 16.42
C TRP A 298 -1.49 13.06 16.26
N SER A 299 -0.35 12.36 16.27
CA SER A 299 -0.28 10.90 16.30
C SER A 299 1.00 10.39 16.92
N LEU A 300 0.89 9.31 17.70
CA LEU A 300 2.02 8.55 18.24
C LEU A 300 2.48 7.43 17.31
N PHE A 301 1.63 6.99 16.38
CA PHE A 301 1.81 5.71 15.69
C PHE A 301 1.93 5.82 14.17
N VAL A 302 1.47 6.94 13.60
CA VAL A 302 1.41 7.12 12.15
C VAL A 302 2.39 8.21 11.77
N ARG A 303 3.31 7.86 10.86
CA ARG A 303 3.95 8.83 9.98
C ARG A 303 2.87 9.36 9.06
N ALA A 304 2.18 10.41 9.48
CA ALA A 304 1.09 10.98 8.69
C ALA A 304 1.68 11.96 7.67
N ASP A 305 1.35 11.74 6.40
CA ASP A 305 1.58 12.72 5.35
C ASP A 305 0.30 13.54 5.20
N GLU A 306 -0.04 14.34 6.23
CA GLU A 306 -1.19 15.24 6.12
C GLU A 306 -0.95 16.27 5.04
N ALA A 307 -1.87 16.30 4.07
CA ALA A 307 -1.79 17.14 2.89
C ALA A 307 -2.82 18.27 2.96
N ALA A 308 -2.37 19.51 2.81
CA ALA A 308 -3.24 20.62 2.45
C ALA A 308 -3.05 20.94 0.97
N ARG A 309 -4.12 20.83 0.17
CA ARG A 309 -4.11 21.21 -1.25
C ARG A 309 -4.73 22.58 -1.43
N LEU A 310 -4.02 23.47 -2.11
CA LEU A 310 -4.46 24.85 -2.29
C LEU A 310 -3.87 25.49 -3.55
N PRO A 311 -4.62 26.37 -4.23
CA PRO A 311 -4.11 27.13 -5.34
C PRO A 311 -3.10 28.18 -4.85
N LEU A 312 -1.90 28.18 -5.42
CA LEU A 312 -0.89 29.20 -5.20
C LEU A 312 -0.51 29.86 -6.53
N LEU A 313 -0.06 31.11 -6.43
CA LEU A 313 0.42 31.95 -7.54
C LEU A 313 1.94 32.02 -7.54
N ALA A 314 2.56 31.82 -8.70
CA ALA A 314 3.99 32.00 -8.90
C ALA A 314 4.45 33.39 -8.44
N GLY A 315 5.58 33.46 -7.73
CA GLY A 315 6.19 34.71 -7.31
C GLY A 315 5.48 35.45 -6.16
N ARG A 316 4.26 35.03 -5.76
CA ARG A 316 3.60 35.60 -4.58
C ARG A 316 4.19 35.00 -3.31
N ARG A 317 4.49 35.86 -2.33
CA ARG A 317 4.91 35.44 -0.99
C ARG A 317 3.68 35.09 -0.15
N TYR A 318 3.71 33.93 0.48
CA TYR A 318 2.68 33.47 1.42
C TYR A 318 3.29 33.33 2.80
N ARG A 319 2.71 33.96 3.82
CA ARG A 319 3.22 33.89 5.20
C ARG A 319 3.09 32.45 5.70
N LEU A 320 4.22 31.83 6.02
CA LEU A 320 4.29 30.45 6.49
C LEU A 320 4.64 30.43 7.98
N LYS A 321 3.88 29.65 8.76
CA LYS A 321 4.23 29.29 10.13
C LYS A 321 4.06 27.79 10.31
N ILE A 322 5.02 27.16 10.98
CA ILE A 322 5.00 25.74 11.31
C ILE A 322 5.34 25.60 12.79
N GLU A 323 4.56 24.80 13.50
CA GLU A 323 4.83 24.42 14.89
C GLU A 323 4.84 22.89 14.99
N CYS A 324 5.89 22.34 15.59
CA CYS A 324 6.05 20.92 15.84
C CYS A 324 6.34 20.70 17.32
N ARG A 325 5.49 19.94 18.04
CA ARG A 325 5.73 19.57 19.44
C ARG A 325 5.99 18.07 19.51
N ARG A 326 7.08 17.67 20.17
CA ARG A 326 7.59 16.29 20.18
C ARG A 326 7.24 15.55 21.47
N GLY A 327 6.83 14.29 21.33
CA GLY A 327 6.57 13.36 22.43
C GLY A 327 7.86 12.91 23.12
N ASP A 328 8.84 12.52 22.32
CA ASP A 328 10.20 12.20 22.71
C ASP A 328 11.17 12.78 21.68
N ALA A 329 12.42 13.01 22.09
CA ALA A 329 13.39 13.78 21.33
C ALA A 329 13.88 12.98 20.10
N SER A 330 13.15 13.05 18.98
CA SER A 330 13.60 12.87 17.58
C SER A 330 12.54 12.33 16.61
N GLY A 331 11.24 12.45 16.90
CA GLY A 331 10.20 12.15 15.89
C GLY A 331 10.48 12.88 14.57
N PRO A 332 10.59 12.17 13.41
CA PRO A 332 10.91 12.81 12.15
C PRO A 332 9.77 13.77 11.78
N PHE A 333 10.13 14.94 11.27
CA PHE A 333 9.22 15.87 10.60
C PHE A 333 9.99 16.45 9.43
N ALA A 334 9.37 16.61 8.28
CA ALA A 334 9.91 17.41 7.18
C ALA A 334 8.78 18.09 6.43
N LEU A 335 8.91 19.38 6.16
CA LEU A 335 8.04 20.05 5.19
C LEU A 335 8.36 19.54 3.79
N ARG A 336 7.37 18.98 3.12
CA ARG A 336 7.44 18.61 1.71
C ARG A 336 6.29 19.27 0.96
N TRP A 337 6.43 19.35 -0.35
CA TRP A 337 5.36 19.81 -1.21
C TRP A 337 5.24 18.95 -2.47
N LEU A 338 4.12 19.12 -3.14
CA LEU A 338 3.86 18.62 -4.46
C LEU A 338 3.53 19.84 -5.33
N PRO A 339 4.37 20.17 -6.33
CA PRO A 339 4.12 21.30 -7.21
C PRO A 339 2.90 21.03 -8.13
N PRO A 340 2.38 22.07 -8.79
CA PRO A 340 1.29 21.94 -9.75
C PRO A 340 1.63 20.91 -10.81
N ARG A 341 0.70 19.98 -11.01
CA ARG A 341 0.80 18.94 -12.04
C ARG A 341 0.01 19.35 -13.27
N PRO A 342 0.31 18.75 -14.45
CA PRO A 342 -0.53 18.91 -15.63
C PRO A 342 -2.00 18.68 -15.30
N ALA A 343 -2.89 19.41 -15.96
CA ALA A 343 -4.32 19.25 -15.78
C ALA A 343 -4.72 17.79 -16.05
N GLY A 344 -5.53 17.22 -15.16
CA GLY A 344 -6.01 15.85 -15.29
C GLY A 344 -6.22 15.18 -13.94
N ARG A 345 -6.93 14.05 -13.98
CA ARG A 345 -7.11 13.16 -12.84
C ARG A 345 -6.77 11.76 -13.38
N PRO A 346 -5.51 11.29 -13.27
CA PRO A 346 -5.14 10.00 -13.84
C PRO A 346 -5.79 8.88 -13.02
N THR A 347 -6.32 7.87 -13.70
CA THR A 347 -6.61 6.57 -13.08
C THR A 347 -5.44 5.67 -13.41
N ARG A 348 -4.35 5.82 -12.65
CA ARG A 348 -3.09 5.13 -12.91
C ARG A 348 -2.69 4.31 -11.69
N LEU A 349 -2.21 3.10 -11.95
CA LEU A 349 -1.59 2.23 -10.98
C LEU A 349 -0.12 2.05 -11.37
N TRP A 350 0.75 1.98 -10.37
CA TRP A 350 2.18 1.76 -10.54
C TRP A 350 2.65 0.70 -9.53
N SER A 351 3.70 -0.05 -9.88
CA SER A 351 4.37 -0.99 -8.98
C SER A 351 5.88 -0.94 -9.15
N ALA A 352 6.58 -1.01 -8.03
CA ALA A 352 8.04 -0.93 -7.98
C ALA A 352 8.74 -2.17 -8.56
N SER A 353 8.08 -3.32 -8.59
CA SER A 353 8.67 -4.56 -9.10
C SER A 353 7.63 -5.55 -9.57
N ALA A 354 7.75 -6.02 -10.82
CA ALA A 354 6.88 -7.02 -11.44
C ALA A 354 7.59 -7.77 -12.58
N GLU A 355 7.10 -8.97 -12.94
CA GLU A 355 7.45 -9.64 -14.22
C GLU A 355 6.79 -8.92 -15.42
N GLY A 356 5.67 -8.23 -15.18
CA GLY A 356 4.90 -7.46 -16.14
C GLY A 356 3.68 -6.82 -15.46
N ILE A 357 2.83 -6.13 -16.24
CA ILE A 357 1.53 -5.65 -15.78
C ILE A 357 0.61 -6.85 -15.65
N ASP A 358 -0.07 -7.01 -14.51
CA ASP A 358 -1.04 -8.09 -14.30
C ASP A 358 -2.21 -7.58 -13.46
N TYR A 359 -3.42 -7.67 -14.04
CA TYR A 359 -4.65 -7.27 -13.35
C TYR A 359 -5.84 -8.10 -13.79
N TYR A 360 -6.86 -8.16 -12.93
CA TYR A 360 -8.15 -8.77 -13.23
C TYR A 360 -9.20 -7.68 -13.32
N PHE A 361 -9.79 -7.51 -14.50
CA PHE A 361 -10.97 -6.70 -14.68
C PHE A 361 -12.22 -7.51 -14.33
N ILE A 362 -13.11 -6.90 -13.54
CA ILE A 362 -14.32 -7.52 -13.02
C ILE A 362 -15.52 -6.67 -13.44
N GLN A 363 -16.39 -7.23 -14.27
CA GLN A 363 -17.68 -6.63 -14.58
C GLN A 363 -18.70 -7.12 -13.53
N GLY A 364 -19.29 -6.19 -12.78
CA GLY A 364 -20.25 -6.54 -11.73
C GLY A 364 -21.67 -6.03 -11.98
N GLY A 365 -21.84 -4.99 -12.80
CA GLY A 365 -23.11 -4.27 -12.99
C GLY A 365 -23.54 -3.42 -11.79
N SER A 366 -23.02 -3.70 -10.59
CA SER A 366 -23.13 -2.92 -9.36
C SER A 366 -21.86 -3.11 -8.51
N LEU A 367 -21.66 -2.29 -7.47
CA LEU A 367 -20.53 -2.45 -6.55
C LEU A 367 -20.56 -3.81 -5.82
N ASP A 368 -21.73 -4.29 -5.40
CA ASP A 368 -21.88 -5.62 -4.81
C ASP A 368 -21.53 -6.74 -5.80
N GLY A 369 -21.91 -6.57 -7.08
CA GLY A 369 -21.53 -7.50 -8.14
C GLY A 369 -20.02 -7.55 -8.37
N VAL A 370 -19.34 -6.41 -8.27
CA VAL A 370 -17.88 -6.32 -8.34
C VAL A 370 -17.25 -7.06 -7.15
N ILE A 371 -17.75 -6.84 -5.93
CA ILE A 371 -17.28 -7.57 -4.75
C ILE A 371 -17.54 -9.07 -4.89
N ALA A 372 -18.68 -9.48 -5.46
CA ALA A 372 -18.96 -10.90 -5.73
C ALA A 372 -17.91 -11.51 -6.68
N GLY A 373 -17.54 -10.82 -7.76
CA GLY A 373 -16.46 -11.25 -8.66
C GLY A 373 -15.09 -11.26 -7.97
N TYR A 374 -14.79 -10.28 -7.11
CA TYR A 374 -13.57 -10.30 -6.30
C TYR A 374 -13.51 -11.54 -5.39
N ARG A 375 -14.63 -11.93 -4.77
CA ARG A 375 -14.72 -13.14 -3.93
C ARG A 375 -14.73 -14.45 -4.73
N GLU A 376 -15.20 -14.43 -5.98
CA GLU A 376 -15.02 -15.53 -6.92
C GLU A 376 -13.53 -15.77 -7.19
N ALA A 377 -12.76 -14.69 -7.41
CA ALA A 377 -11.32 -14.75 -7.68
C ALA A 377 -10.47 -15.09 -6.43
N THR A 378 -10.73 -14.43 -5.31
CA THR A 378 -9.85 -14.42 -4.12
C THR A 378 -10.33 -15.30 -2.97
N GLY A 379 -11.50 -15.92 -3.10
CA GLY A 379 -12.09 -16.77 -2.09
C GLY A 379 -13.27 -16.12 -1.35
N ARG A 380 -14.18 -16.97 -0.88
CA ARG A 380 -15.36 -16.54 -0.12
C ARG A 380 -14.94 -16.02 1.25
N ALA A 381 -15.62 -14.99 1.74
CA ALA A 381 -15.54 -14.62 3.15
C ALA A 381 -16.31 -15.66 3.98
N PRO A 382 -15.63 -16.46 4.84
CA PRO A 382 -16.33 -17.40 5.70
C PRO A 382 -17.19 -16.64 6.71
N LEU A 383 -18.31 -17.25 7.11
CA LEU A 383 -19.11 -16.71 8.19
C LEU A 383 -18.29 -16.75 9.48
N LEU A 384 -18.13 -15.62 10.15
CA LEU A 384 -17.47 -15.60 11.46
C LEU A 384 -18.37 -16.29 12.49
N PRO A 385 -17.78 -16.93 13.53
CA PRO A 385 -18.57 -17.43 14.65
C PRO A 385 -19.46 -16.32 15.23
N ARG A 386 -20.68 -16.65 15.65
CA ARG A 386 -21.67 -15.66 16.11
C ARG A 386 -21.14 -14.68 17.16
N TRP A 387 -20.35 -15.18 18.11
CA TRP A 387 -19.75 -14.38 19.20
C TRP A 387 -18.78 -13.30 18.68
N ALA A 388 -18.23 -13.44 17.46
CA ALA A 388 -17.32 -12.45 16.89
C ALA A 388 -18.01 -11.12 16.54
N TYR A 389 -19.34 -11.14 16.36
CA TYR A 389 -20.14 -9.93 16.14
C TYR A 389 -20.63 -9.28 17.44
N GLY A 390 -20.36 -9.91 18.59
CA GLY A 390 -20.67 -9.39 19.92
C GLY A 390 -19.66 -8.33 20.39
N TYR A 391 -19.73 -7.96 21.67
CA TYR A 391 -18.80 -6.97 22.23
C TYR A 391 -17.46 -7.61 22.60
N TRP A 392 -16.36 -6.94 22.18
CA TRP A 392 -14.98 -7.31 22.50
C TRP A 392 -14.40 -6.32 23.50
N GLN A 393 -14.03 -6.79 24.68
CA GLN A 393 -13.23 -6.03 25.64
C GLN A 393 -11.75 -6.38 25.47
N SER A 394 -10.92 -5.36 25.27
CA SER A 394 -9.47 -5.49 25.19
C SER A 394 -8.78 -4.41 26.04
N ARG A 395 -7.49 -4.59 26.29
CA ARG A 395 -6.61 -3.62 26.94
C ARG A 395 -5.19 -3.88 26.44
N GLU A 396 -4.41 -2.81 26.26
CA GLU A 396 -2.94 -2.86 26.23
C GLU A 396 -2.47 -2.48 27.65
N ARG A 397 -2.24 -3.43 28.56
CA ARG A 397 -2.46 -4.88 28.50
C ARG A 397 -3.02 -5.38 29.84
N TYR A 398 -3.75 -6.50 29.85
CA TYR A 398 -4.00 -7.23 31.11
C TYR A 398 -2.71 -7.87 31.59
N ARG A 399 -2.36 -7.65 32.86
CA ARG A 399 -1.05 -7.99 33.42
C ARG A 399 -1.02 -9.37 34.04
N SER A 400 -2.17 -9.90 34.44
CA SER A 400 -2.33 -11.22 35.08
C SER A 400 -3.66 -11.87 34.74
N GLN A 401 -3.73 -13.19 34.96
CA GLN A 401 -4.95 -13.99 34.87
C GLN A 401 -6.06 -13.44 35.77
N ALA A 402 -5.71 -13.04 37.00
CA ALA A 402 -6.67 -12.48 37.95
C ALA A 402 -7.29 -11.17 37.44
N GLU A 403 -6.49 -10.26 36.87
CA GLU A 403 -6.99 -9.01 36.30
C GLU A 403 -7.96 -9.26 35.14
N LEU A 404 -7.60 -10.16 34.22
CA LEU A 404 -8.42 -10.50 33.06
C LEU A 404 -9.77 -11.09 33.50
N LEU A 405 -9.77 -12.07 34.39
CA LEU A 405 -10.99 -12.71 34.89
C LEU A 405 -11.85 -11.75 35.70
N GLU A 406 -11.24 -10.86 36.48
CA GLU A 406 -11.99 -9.86 37.24
C GLU A 406 -12.78 -8.95 36.30
N VAL A 407 -12.20 -8.52 35.18
CA VAL A 407 -12.96 -7.76 34.17
C VAL A 407 -14.15 -8.54 33.65
N VAL A 408 -13.98 -9.82 33.27
CA VAL A 408 -15.10 -10.66 32.80
C VAL A 408 -16.20 -10.76 33.86
N ARG A 409 -15.83 -11.05 35.12
CA ARG A 409 -16.78 -11.12 36.25
C ARG A 409 -17.52 -9.80 36.46
N GLN A 410 -16.83 -8.67 36.33
CA GLN A 410 -17.42 -7.35 36.48
C GLN A 410 -18.43 -7.02 35.37
N PHE A 411 -18.19 -7.42 34.12
CA PHE A 411 -19.20 -7.31 33.05
C PHE A 411 -20.46 -8.12 33.40
N ARG A 412 -20.29 -9.36 33.89
CA ARG A 412 -21.41 -10.22 34.30
C ARG A 412 -22.15 -9.69 35.51
N GLN A 413 -21.44 -9.27 36.55
CA GLN A 413 -22.03 -8.71 37.78
C GLN A 413 -22.86 -7.46 37.49
N ARG A 414 -22.37 -6.59 36.60
CA ARG A 414 -23.07 -5.36 36.19
C ARG A 414 -24.08 -5.56 35.06
N ARG A 415 -24.24 -6.80 34.57
CA ARG A 415 -25.14 -7.17 33.46
C ARG A 415 -24.87 -6.42 32.15
N PHE A 416 -23.59 -6.14 31.88
CA PHE A 416 -23.16 -5.65 30.56
C PHE A 416 -22.85 -6.83 29.63
N PRO A 417 -23.25 -6.77 28.34
CA PRO A 417 -22.94 -7.81 27.37
C PRO A 417 -21.42 -7.84 27.09
N LEU A 418 -20.86 -9.03 26.98
CA LEU A 418 -19.47 -9.27 26.62
C LEU A 418 -19.38 -10.66 26.01
N ASP A 419 -18.83 -10.76 24.79
CA ASP A 419 -18.63 -12.02 24.08
C ASP A 419 -17.16 -12.44 24.06
N VAL A 420 -16.23 -11.48 23.98
CA VAL A 420 -14.80 -11.78 23.89
C VAL A 420 -13.96 -10.88 24.80
N ILE A 421 -13.07 -11.49 25.57
CA ILE A 421 -11.99 -10.81 26.32
C ILE A 421 -10.65 -11.09 25.63
N VAL A 422 -9.80 -10.07 25.48
CA VAL A 422 -8.53 -10.19 24.75
C VAL A 422 -7.34 -10.12 25.72
N GLN A 423 -6.53 -11.17 25.76
CA GLN A 423 -5.19 -11.13 26.36
C GLN A 423 -4.18 -10.59 25.33
N ASP A 424 -3.73 -9.35 25.55
CA ASP A 424 -2.72 -8.70 24.71
C ASP A 424 -1.29 -9.20 25.02
N TRP A 425 -0.28 -8.63 24.38
CA TRP A 425 1.14 -8.98 24.46
C TRP A 425 1.70 -9.07 25.89
N ARG A 426 2.89 -9.66 26.02
CA ARG A 426 3.66 -9.78 27.27
C ARG A 426 2.96 -10.61 28.36
N TYR A 427 2.30 -11.69 27.97
CA TYR A 427 1.87 -12.76 28.89
C TYR A 427 3.00 -13.76 29.20
N TRP A 428 4.04 -13.81 28.35
CA TRP A 428 5.27 -14.58 28.53
C TRP A 428 6.25 -13.91 29.52
N ARG A 429 7.25 -14.67 30.00
CA ARG A 429 8.35 -14.14 30.84
C ARG A 429 9.23 -13.16 30.05
N ASP A 430 9.92 -12.26 30.72
CA ASP A 430 10.88 -11.37 30.04
C ASP A 430 11.94 -12.20 29.28
N LYS A 431 12.37 -11.70 28.11
CA LYS A 431 13.29 -12.38 27.16
C LYS A 431 12.79 -13.70 26.57
N GLN A 432 11.49 -13.94 26.58
CA GLN A 432 10.88 -15.15 26.03
C GLN A 432 9.80 -14.85 24.98
N TRP A 433 9.84 -13.70 24.29
CA TRP A 433 8.86 -13.43 23.24
C TRP A 433 8.99 -14.49 22.13
N GLY A 434 7.86 -15.13 21.80
CA GLY A 434 7.82 -16.16 20.77
C GLY A 434 8.03 -17.58 21.30
N SER A 435 8.26 -17.77 22.61
CA SER A 435 8.15 -19.11 23.23
C SER A 435 6.70 -19.63 23.23
N HIS A 436 5.74 -18.71 23.24
CA HIS A 436 4.30 -18.96 23.44
C HIS A 436 3.96 -19.52 24.83
N GLU A 437 4.90 -19.45 25.78
CA GLU A 437 4.67 -19.86 27.17
C GLU A 437 4.09 -18.71 28.00
N PHE A 438 3.24 -19.04 28.96
CA PHE A 438 2.77 -18.09 29.97
C PHE A 438 3.77 -17.95 31.11
N ASP A 439 3.91 -16.73 31.61
CA ASP A 439 4.63 -16.48 32.87
C ASP A 439 3.78 -16.98 34.06
N PRO A 440 4.19 -18.06 34.75
CA PRO A 440 3.37 -18.68 35.78
C PRO A 440 3.18 -17.81 37.02
N GLU A 441 4.00 -16.79 37.24
CA GLU A 441 3.78 -15.85 38.34
C GLU A 441 2.55 -14.97 38.10
N ARG A 442 2.24 -14.67 36.83
CA ARG A 442 1.14 -13.78 36.43
C ARG A 442 -0.05 -14.55 35.88
N PHE A 443 0.20 -15.69 35.27
CA PHE A 443 -0.76 -16.58 34.62
C PHE A 443 -0.52 -18.02 35.07
N PRO A 444 -0.77 -18.34 36.36
CA PRO A 444 -0.44 -19.63 36.95
C PRO A 444 -1.22 -20.81 36.38
N ASP A 445 -2.43 -20.57 35.86
CA ASP A 445 -3.29 -21.60 35.26
C ASP A 445 -4.02 -21.04 34.03
N PRO A 446 -3.33 -20.93 32.88
CA PRO A 446 -3.93 -20.40 31.65
C PRO A 446 -5.13 -21.21 31.17
N LYS A 447 -5.11 -22.53 31.39
CA LYS A 447 -6.25 -23.39 31.08
C LYS A 447 -7.45 -23.03 31.96
N GLY A 448 -7.26 -22.95 33.28
CA GLY A 448 -8.31 -22.54 34.21
C GLY A 448 -8.82 -21.13 33.95
N MET A 449 -7.96 -20.22 33.48
CA MET A 449 -8.36 -18.88 33.02
C MET A 449 -9.36 -18.96 31.86
N VAL A 450 -9.04 -19.72 30.81
CA VAL A 450 -9.92 -19.90 29.65
C VAL A 450 -11.20 -20.63 30.05
N ASP A 451 -11.10 -21.69 30.85
CA ASP A 451 -12.25 -22.46 31.34
C ASP A 451 -13.21 -21.59 32.16
N GLU A 452 -12.69 -20.71 33.03
CA GLU A 452 -13.52 -19.78 33.79
C GLU A 452 -14.19 -18.73 32.90
N ALA A 453 -13.46 -18.13 31.96
CA ALA A 453 -14.06 -17.22 30.99
C ALA A 453 -15.21 -17.89 30.20
N HIS A 454 -15.00 -19.14 29.78
CA HIS A 454 -16.04 -19.94 29.12
C HIS A 454 -17.24 -20.25 30.01
N ARG A 455 -17.04 -20.56 31.30
CA ARG A 455 -18.14 -20.73 32.27
C ARG A 455 -18.94 -19.44 32.48
N LEU A 456 -18.31 -18.29 32.25
CA LEU A 456 -18.94 -16.99 32.25
C LEU A 456 -19.43 -16.60 30.84
N ASP A 457 -19.62 -17.54 29.91
CA ASP A 457 -20.11 -17.29 28.54
C ASP A 457 -19.27 -16.27 27.74
N ALA A 458 -17.96 -16.19 27.99
CA ALA A 458 -17.03 -15.34 27.25
C ALA A 458 -15.96 -16.18 26.54
N ARG A 459 -15.53 -15.76 25.34
CA ARG A 459 -14.38 -16.31 24.63
C ARG A 459 -13.11 -15.53 24.99
N VAL A 460 -11.96 -16.19 24.89
CA VAL A 460 -10.66 -15.56 25.06
C VAL A 460 -9.96 -15.50 23.72
N ALA A 461 -9.52 -14.31 23.31
CA ALA A 461 -8.58 -14.12 22.22
C ALA A 461 -7.20 -13.77 22.77
N ILE A 462 -6.13 -14.17 22.08
CA ILE A 462 -4.75 -13.96 22.55
C ILE A 462 -3.88 -13.35 21.45
N SER A 463 -2.99 -12.44 21.85
CA SER A 463 -2.00 -11.83 20.97
C SER A 463 -0.91 -12.83 20.56
N LEU A 464 -0.74 -13.04 19.26
CA LEU A 464 0.35 -13.80 18.66
C LEU A 464 1.07 -12.95 17.64
N TRP A 465 2.40 -12.97 17.68
CA TRP A 465 3.26 -12.16 16.81
C TRP A 465 4.13 -13.07 15.94
N PRO A 466 4.55 -12.61 14.75
CA PRO A 466 5.54 -13.31 13.94
C PRO A 466 6.98 -13.15 14.46
N LYS A 467 7.16 -12.63 15.68
CA LYS A 467 8.43 -12.25 16.30
C LYS A 467 8.90 -13.35 17.27
N PHE A 468 10.20 -13.61 17.24
CA PHE A 468 10.90 -14.53 18.12
C PHE A 468 12.15 -13.89 18.72
N ASP A 469 12.26 -13.90 20.04
CA ASP A 469 13.48 -13.50 20.75
C ASP A 469 14.52 -14.60 20.61
N ARG A 470 15.77 -14.17 20.42
CA ARG A 470 16.92 -15.06 20.31
C ARG A 470 17.10 -15.88 21.59
N GLY A 471 17.39 -17.18 21.43
CA GLY A 471 17.58 -18.12 22.55
C GLY A 471 16.31 -18.82 23.04
N THR A 472 15.12 -18.45 22.55
CA THR A 472 13.92 -19.27 22.78
C THR A 472 13.99 -20.56 21.96
N THR A 473 13.43 -21.66 22.46
CA THR A 473 13.42 -22.95 21.72
C THR A 473 12.78 -22.80 20.34
N ASN A 474 11.71 -22.00 20.23
CA ASN A 474 11.05 -21.77 18.95
C ASN A 474 11.92 -20.97 17.97
N PHE A 475 12.65 -19.96 18.44
CA PHE A 475 13.65 -19.24 17.65
C PHE A 475 14.72 -20.20 17.11
N GLU A 476 15.30 -21.04 17.97
CA GLU A 476 16.39 -21.94 17.57
C GLU A 476 15.93 -22.96 16.52
N GLN A 477 14.70 -23.49 16.65
CA GLN A 477 14.11 -24.36 15.64
C GLN A 477 13.94 -23.66 14.28
N MET A 478 13.37 -22.44 14.29
CA MET A 478 13.17 -21.64 13.07
C MET A 478 14.51 -21.24 12.43
N SER A 479 15.48 -20.82 13.25
CA SER A 479 16.81 -20.40 12.81
C SER A 479 17.58 -21.56 12.18
N LYS A 480 17.61 -22.73 12.83
CA LYS A 480 18.27 -23.94 12.31
C LYS A 480 17.70 -24.39 10.96
N ALA A 481 16.41 -24.16 10.73
CA ALA A 481 15.74 -24.47 9.47
C ALA A 481 15.85 -23.36 8.41
N GLY A 482 16.49 -22.23 8.71
CA GLY A 482 16.61 -21.11 7.77
C GLY A 482 15.29 -20.36 7.51
N LEU A 483 14.38 -20.35 8.48
CA LEU A 483 13.00 -19.85 8.33
C LEU A 483 12.78 -18.45 8.93
N LEU A 484 13.86 -17.75 9.30
CA LEU A 484 13.85 -16.41 9.88
C LEU A 484 14.49 -15.40 8.93
N TYR A 485 13.97 -14.18 8.90
CA TYR A 485 14.64 -13.07 8.23
C TYR A 485 15.87 -12.62 9.04
N PRO A 486 17.06 -12.51 8.43
CA PRO A 486 18.28 -12.18 9.15
C PRO A 486 18.43 -10.67 9.43
N TYR A 487 17.64 -9.82 8.79
CA TYR A 487 17.79 -8.35 8.77
C TYR A 487 17.99 -7.71 10.15
N THR A 488 17.18 -8.11 11.14
CA THR A 488 17.25 -7.53 12.49
C THR A 488 18.49 -8.01 13.25
N LEU A 489 18.88 -9.27 13.06
CA LEU A 489 20.04 -9.88 13.70
C LEU A 489 21.35 -9.32 13.12
N ASP A 490 21.47 -9.27 11.79
CA ASP A 490 22.66 -8.78 11.09
C ASP A 490 22.98 -7.32 11.42
N ARG A 491 21.95 -6.53 11.74
CA ARG A 491 22.06 -5.11 12.09
C ARG A 491 22.10 -4.84 13.59
N GLY A 492 22.07 -5.89 14.44
CA GLY A 492 22.04 -5.75 15.89
C GLY A 492 20.83 -4.94 16.39
N ILE A 493 19.71 -4.98 15.67
CA ILE A 493 18.48 -4.27 16.06
C ILE A 493 17.89 -4.94 17.30
N ARG A 494 17.63 -4.12 18.32
CA ARG A 494 16.95 -4.52 19.55
C ARG A 494 15.57 -3.91 19.59
N ASP A 495 14.63 -4.62 20.20
CA ASP A 495 13.29 -4.08 20.41
C ASP A 495 13.27 -3.05 21.55
N TRP A 496 12.10 -2.53 21.89
CA TRP A 496 11.93 -1.56 22.98
C TRP A 496 12.04 -2.18 24.38
N LEU A 497 12.16 -3.52 24.50
CA LEU A 497 12.51 -4.22 25.73
C LEU A 497 14.03 -4.46 25.84
N GLY A 498 14.78 -4.22 24.77
CA GLY A 498 16.23 -4.39 24.69
C GLY A 498 16.67 -5.76 24.17
N ASP A 499 15.74 -6.58 23.68
CA ASP A 499 15.98 -7.97 23.28
C ASP A 499 16.34 -8.08 21.79
N GLU A 500 17.24 -9.03 21.47
CA GLU A 500 17.54 -9.40 20.08
C GLU A 500 16.45 -10.32 19.55
N PHE A 501 15.97 -10.06 18.34
CA PHE A 501 14.82 -10.79 17.78
C PHE A 501 14.90 -10.93 16.28
N ALA A 502 14.08 -11.84 15.74
CA ALA A 502 13.83 -11.97 14.30
C ALA A 502 12.35 -12.21 14.02
N PHE A 503 11.95 -11.96 12.78
CA PHE A 503 10.63 -12.32 12.25
C PHE A 503 10.74 -13.57 11.37
N TYR A 504 9.75 -14.46 11.42
CA TYR A 504 9.73 -15.62 10.54
C TYR A 504 9.27 -15.27 9.12
N ASP A 505 9.73 -16.04 8.13
CA ASP A 505 9.36 -15.87 6.72
C ASP A 505 7.98 -16.47 6.43
N ALA A 506 6.93 -15.65 6.53
CA ALA A 506 5.57 -16.10 6.27
C ALA A 506 5.30 -16.47 4.80
N PHE A 507 6.17 -16.14 3.85
CA PHE A 507 6.03 -16.57 2.45
C PHE A 507 6.46 -18.03 2.26
N ASN A 508 7.35 -18.54 3.12
CA ASN A 508 7.77 -19.93 3.12
C ASN A 508 6.68 -20.85 3.74
N PRO A 509 6.14 -21.83 2.98
CA PRO A 509 5.14 -22.77 3.50
C PRO A 509 5.61 -23.61 4.69
N GLU A 510 6.91 -23.92 4.78
CA GLU A 510 7.48 -24.66 5.91
C GLU A 510 7.47 -23.83 7.18
N ALA A 511 7.85 -22.55 7.09
CA ALA A 511 7.82 -21.63 8.21
C ALA A 511 6.40 -21.45 8.76
N ARG A 512 5.38 -21.31 7.88
CA ARG A 512 3.97 -21.25 8.32
C ARG A 512 3.54 -22.51 9.07
N ARG A 513 3.95 -23.70 8.61
CA ARG A 513 3.62 -24.98 9.27
C ARG A 513 4.32 -25.12 10.62
N LEU A 514 5.59 -24.72 10.72
CA LEU A 514 6.33 -24.77 11.97
C LEU A 514 5.78 -23.75 12.98
N TYR A 515 5.49 -22.53 12.55
CA TYR A 515 4.87 -21.49 13.36
C TYR A 515 3.56 -21.98 13.98
N TRP A 516 2.66 -22.51 13.15
CA TRP A 516 1.37 -23.02 13.64
C TRP A 516 1.53 -24.19 14.60
N ARG A 517 2.49 -25.09 14.37
CA ARG A 517 2.77 -26.20 15.27
C ARG A 517 3.24 -25.71 16.65
N GLN A 518 4.17 -24.76 16.67
CA GLN A 518 4.67 -24.16 17.91
C GLN A 518 3.56 -23.49 18.71
N VAL A 519 2.67 -22.75 18.04
CA VAL A 519 1.49 -22.15 18.67
C VAL A 519 0.54 -23.22 19.21
N ARG A 520 0.12 -24.17 18.38
CA ARG A 520 -0.85 -25.23 18.73
C ARG A 520 -0.38 -26.13 19.88
N ASP A 521 0.92 -26.40 19.95
CA ASP A 521 1.47 -27.30 20.96
C ASP A 521 1.67 -26.60 22.31
N ALA A 522 1.78 -25.26 22.32
CA ALA A 522 2.00 -24.46 23.53
C ALA A 522 0.72 -23.85 24.13
N LEU A 523 -0.28 -23.53 23.29
CA LEU A 523 -1.53 -22.84 23.64
C LEU A 523 -2.74 -23.67 23.25
#